data_AF-A0A7C8CR81-F1
#
_entry.id   AF-A0A7C8CR81-F1
#
_cell.length_a   1.000
_cell.length_b   1.000
_cell.length_c   1.000
_cell.angle_alpha   90.00
_cell.angle_beta   90.00
_cell.angle_gamma   90.00
#
_symmetry.space_group_name_H-M   'P 1'
#
loop_
_entity.id
_entity.type
_entity.pdbx_description
1 polymer ?
#
loop_
_entity_poly.entity_id
_entity_poly.type
_entity_poly.pdbx_seq_one_letter_code
_entity_poly.pdbx_strand_id
1 'polypeptide(L)'
;MNQMQAKDIYYRDGDSLSPFATTDAEKKILAKYRLQLTLYSLALEALESAKPQSERREILAPALLIGASGRMIRLTDDEYHQARQDLQNHLQWMAQLSITNDEADEPGQLAKDEISICKQCPYHKGS
;
A
#
# COMPACT_ATOMS: atom_id res chain seq x y z
N MET A 1 -13.39 -25.48 2.98
CA MET A 1 -13.97 -24.11 3.13
C MET A 1 -13.82 -23.68 4.58
N ASN A 2 -13.13 -22.57 4.81
CA ASN A 2 -12.56 -22.18 6.10
C ASN A 2 -13.57 -21.31 6.91
N GLN A 3 -14.11 -21.84 8.01
CA GLN A 3 -15.04 -21.13 8.90
C GLN A 3 -14.35 -20.13 9.85
N MET A 4 -13.03 -19.93 9.72
CA MET A 4 -12.22 -19.22 10.70
C MET A 4 -12.09 -17.70 10.45
N GLN A 5 -12.69 -17.13 9.40
CA GLN A 5 -12.46 -15.72 9.03
C GLN A 5 -13.55 -14.73 9.48
N ALA A 6 -14.74 -15.21 9.85
CA ALA A 6 -15.85 -14.31 10.16
C ALA A 6 -16.00 -14.01 11.65
N LYS A 7 -15.55 -14.87 12.57
CA LYS A 7 -15.82 -14.69 14.01
C LYS A 7 -14.95 -13.61 14.67
N ASP A 8 -13.72 -13.42 14.20
CA ASP A 8 -12.75 -12.54 14.87
C ASP A 8 -13.02 -11.04 14.70
N ILE A 9 -13.88 -10.66 13.74
CA ILE A 9 -14.28 -9.27 13.49
C ILE A 9 -15.49 -8.81 14.30
N TYR A 10 -16.25 -9.75 14.90
CA TYR A 10 -17.48 -9.44 15.66
C TYR A 10 -17.28 -9.51 17.18
N TYR A 11 -16.16 -10.07 17.66
CA TYR A 11 -15.94 -10.25 19.09
C TYR A 11 -15.50 -8.94 19.75
N ARG A 12 -16.22 -8.55 20.81
CA ARG A 12 -16.11 -7.27 21.51
C ARG A 12 -14.96 -7.28 22.53
N ASP A 13 -13.80 -7.80 22.15
CA ASP A 13 -12.58 -7.70 22.95
C ASP A 13 -11.77 -6.50 22.45
N GLY A 14 -11.65 -5.47 23.29
CA GLY A 14 -10.92 -4.25 22.95
C GLY A 14 -11.49 -3.05 23.71
N ASP A 15 -10.64 -2.06 23.98
CA ASP A 15 -11.11 -0.79 24.53
C ASP A 15 -12.01 -0.11 23.48
N SER A 16 -13.32 -0.12 23.73
CA SER A 16 -14.31 0.43 22.82
C SER A 16 -14.13 1.95 22.60
N LEU A 17 -13.44 2.64 23.51
CA LEU A 17 -13.22 4.08 23.44
C LEU A 17 -11.87 4.43 22.80
N SER A 18 -10.94 3.48 22.72
CA SER A 18 -9.68 3.69 22.05
C SER A 18 -9.90 3.90 20.55
N PRO A 19 -9.34 4.97 19.95
CA PRO A 19 -9.39 5.18 18.50
C PRO A 19 -8.34 4.32 17.77
N PHE A 20 -7.56 3.51 18.48
CA PHE A 20 -6.49 2.70 17.91
C PHE A 20 -6.91 1.25 17.72
N ALA A 21 -6.17 0.52 16.89
CA ALA A 21 -6.38 -0.90 16.69
C ALA A 21 -6.07 -1.69 17.98
N THR A 22 -7.09 -2.32 18.53
CA THR A 22 -7.02 -3.12 19.76
C THR A 22 -6.92 -4.62 19.45
N THR A 23 -7.67 -5.09 18.45
CA THR A 23 -7.66 -6.49 18.04
C THR A 23 -6.59 -6.78 16.99
N ASP A 24 -6.19 -8.04 16.88
CA ASP A 24 -5.27 -8.45 15.82
C ASP A 24 -5.87 -8.31 14.41
N ALA A 25 -7.19 -8.44 14.28
CA ALA A 25 -7.88 -8.20 13.03
C ALA A 25 -7.82 -6.72 12.63
N GLU A 26 -8.04 -5.82 13.60
CA GLU A 26 -7.92 -4.36 13.43
C GLU A 26 -6.48 -3.98 13.03
N LYS A 27 -5.48 -4.53 13.72
CA LYS A 27 -4.07 -4.27 13.40
C LYS A 27 -3.71 -4.75 11.99
N LYS A 28 -4.15 -5.96 11.61
CA LYS A 28 -3.90 -6.54 10.27
C LYS A 28 -4.54 -5.72 9.16
N ILE A 29 -5.80 -5.30 9.32
CA ILE A 29 -6.49 -4.52 8.29
C ILE A 29 -5.89 -3.12 8.15
N LEU A 30 -5.53 -2.48 9.27
CA LEU A 30 -4.89 -1.17 9.27
C LEU A 30 -3.50 -1.24 8.62
N ALA A 31 -2.69 -2.24 8.97
CA ALA A 31 -1.39 -2.48 8.36
C ALA A 31 -1.49 -2.74 6.84
N LYS A 32 -2.51 -3.49 6.40
CA LYS A 32 -2.76 -3.78 4.98
C LYS A 32 -3.00 -2.51 4.16
N TYR A 33 -3.75 -1.55 4.69
CA TYR A 33 -4.14 -0.33 3.96
C TYR A 33 -3.30 0.91 4.31
N ARG A 34 -2.29 0.79 5.18
CA ARG A 34 -1.51 1.92 5.70
C ARG A 34 -0.94 2.85 4.62
N LEU A 35 -0.40 2.30 3.53
CA LEU A 35 0.21 3.10 2.46
C LEU A 35 -0.85 3.80 1.60
N GLN A 36 -1.97 3.16 1.33
CA GLN A 36 -3.10 3.78 0.62
C GLN A 36 -3.68 4.95 1.43
N LEU A 37 -3.91 4.71 2.72
CA LEU A 37 -4.38 5.74 3.65
C LEU A 37 -3.38 6.92 3.71
N THR A 38 -2.09 6.61 3.76
CA THR A 38 -1.03 7.62 3.78
C THR A 38 -1.01 8.46 2.50
N LEU A 39 -1.16 7.82 1.34
CA LEU A 39 -1.23 8.51 0.05
C LEU A 39 -2.40 9.50 0.00
N TYR A 40 -3.57 9.12 0.51
CA TYR A 40 -4.72 10.03 0.58
C TYR A 40 -4.48 11.20 1.54
N SER A 41 -3.89 10.96 2.70
CA SER A 41 -3.55 12.06 3.62
C SER A 41 -2.55 13.04 2.99
N LEU A 42 -1.55 12.56 2.26
CA LEU A 42 -0.62 13.43 1.52
C LEU A 42 -1.33 14.30 0.48
N ALA A 43 -2.29 13.73 -0.24
CA ALA A 43 -3.09 14.49 -1.20
C ALA A 43 -3.93 15.57 -0.50
N LEU A 44 -4.54 15.25 0.65
CA LEU A 44 -5.29 16.22 1.46
C LEU A 44 -4.38 17.33 1.99
N GLU A 45 -3.20 17.01 2.49
CA GLU A 45 -2.21 18.01 2.93
C GLU A 45 -1.79 18.94 1.79
N ALA A 46 -1.57 18.42 0.59
CA ALA A 46 -1.25 19.23 -0.59
C ALA A 46 -2.41 20.18 -0.95
N LEU A 47 -3.65 19.70 -0.87
CA LEU A 47 -4.85 20.51 -1.09
C LEU A 47 -5.01 21.61 -0.02
N GLU A 48 -4.79 21.30 1.26
CA GLU A 48 -4.83 22.30 2.34
C GLU A 48 -3.70 23.33 2.20
N SER A 49 -2.51 22.90 1.79
CA SER A 49 -1.36 23.79 1.56
C SER A 49 -1.60 24.82 0.46
N ALA A 50 -2.45 24.50 -0.52
CA ALA A 50 -2.82 25.40 -1.60
C ALA A 50 -3.81 26.51 -1.16
N LYS A 51 -4.46 26.39 0.01
CA LYS A 51 -5.44 27.37 0.50
C LYS A 51 -4.77 28.56 1.20
N PRO A 52 -5.47 29.70 1.35
CA PRO A 52 -5.05 30.78 2.24
C PRO A 52 -4.85 30.28 3.68
N GLN A 53 -3.87 30.81 4.40
CA GLN A 53 -3.51 30.34 5.75
C GLN A 53 -4.70 30.32 6.73
N SER A 54 -5.62 31.28 6.61
CA SER A 54 -6.83 31.37 7.44
C SER A 54 -7.84 30.24 7.22
N GLU A 55 -7.74 29.52 6.11
CA GLU A 55 -8.68 28.46 5.70
C GLU A 55 -8.07 27.06 5.76
N ARG A 56 -6.76 26.96 6.03
CA ARG A 56 -6.05 25.68 6.09
C ARG A 56 -6.51 24.89 7.30
N ARG A 57 -6.83 23.62 7.06
CA ARG A 57 -7.11 22.65 8.12
C ARG A 57 -5.90 21.79 8.38
N GLU A 58 -5.75 21.36 9.62
CA GLU A 58 -4.78 20.32 9.98
C GLU A 58 -5.31 18.96 9.54
N ILE A 59 -4.46 18.18 8.87
CA ILE A 59 -4.76 16.80 8.50
C ILE A 59 -4.19 15.88 9.57
N LEU A 60 -5.06 15.12 10.22
CA LEU A 60 -4.67 14.14 11.24
C LEU A 60 -4.26 12.80 10.59
N ALA A 61 -3.59 11.96 11.37
CA ALA A 61 -3.30 10.58 10.99
C ALA A 61 -4.58 9.86 10.49
N PRO A 62 -4.51 9.12 9.36
CA PRO A 62 -5.69 8.60 8.72
C PRO A 62 -6.37 7.50 9.54
N ALA A 63 -7.69 7.42 9.38
CA ALA A 63 -8.54 6.44 10.02
C ALA A 63 -9.30 5.58 9.01
N LEU A 64 -9.66 4.37 9.44
CA LEU A 64 -10.42 3.39 8.71
C LEU A 64 -11.70 3.05 9.49
N LEU A 65 -12.86 3.19 8.84
CA LEU A 65 -14.12 2.68 9.34
C LEU A 65 -14.29 1.22 8.94
N ILE A 66 -14.36 0.33 9.93
CA ILE A 66 -14.59 -1.10 9.71
C ILE A 66 -16.09 -1.36 9.68
N GLY A 67 -16.64 -1.64 8.50
CA GLY A 67 -18.08 -1.84 8.33
C GLY A 67 -18.67 -2.98 9.16
N ALA A 68 -17.90 -4.05 9.42
CA ALA A 68 -18.37 -5.21 10.16
C ALA A 68 -18.54 -4.94 11.68
N SER A 69 -17.66 -4.13 12.27
CA SER A 69 -17.70 -3.81 13.70
C SER A 69 -18.27 -2.42 14.00
N GLY A 70 -18.39 -1.56 12.98
CA GLY A 70 -18.74 -0.15 13.11
C GLY A 70 -17.65 0.71 13.77
N ARG A 71 -16.49 0.13 14.09
CA ARG A 71 -15.39 0.86 14.74
C ARG A 71 -14.60 1.66 13.73
N MET A 72 -14.26 2.90 14.11
CA MET A 72 -13.28 3.71 13.42
C MET A 72 -11.94 3.58 14.15
N ILE A 73 -10.93 3.08 13.44
CA ILE A 73 -9.57 2.91 13.98
C ILE A 73 -8.60 3.78 13.19
N ARG A 74 -7.63 4.42 13.85
CA ARG A 74 -6.63 5.27 13.22
C ARG A 74 -5.21 4.74 13.43
N LEU A 75 -4.31 5.11 12.51
CA LEU A 75 -2.88 4.99 12.75
C LEU A 75 -2.47 5.88 13.92
N THR A 76 -1.51 5.43 14.72
CA THR A 76 -0.80 6.35 15.61
C THR A 76 0.03 7.34 14.79
N ASP A 77 0.44 8.45 15.40
CA ASP A 77 1.25 9.44 14.70
C ASP A 77 2.62 8.85 14.30
N ASP A 78 3.19 7.96 15.12
CA ASP A 78 4.42 7.22 14.81
C ASP A 78 4.23 6.24 13.64
N GLU A 79 3.14 5.45 13.64
CA GLU A 79 2.82 4.54 12.55
C GLU A 79 2.58 5.30 11.24
N TYR A 80 1.95 6.47 11.34
CA TYR A 80 1.73 7.34 10.20
C TYR A 80 3.04 7.91 9.66
N HIS A 81 3.93 8.39 10.53
CA HIS A 81 5.26 8.85 10.14
C HIS A 81 6.05 7.75 9.43
N GLN A 82 6.08 6.52 9.99
CA GLN A 82 6.73 5.38 9.35
C GLN A 82 6.11 5.07 7.98
N ALA A 83 4.77 5.10 7.87
CA ALA A 83 4.10 4.85 6.60
C ALA A 83 4.41 5.90 5.53
N ARG A 84 4.62 7.17 5.91
CA ARG A 84 5.09 8.23 5.00
C ARG A 84 6.48 7.93 4.45
N GLN A 85 7.41 7.54 5.32
CA GLN A 85 8.77 7.19 4.91
C GLN A 85 8.77 5.99 3.96
N ASP A 86 8.03 4.94 4.30
CA ASP A 86 7.92 3.74 3.46
C ASP A 86 7.30 4.06 2.09
N LEU A 87 6.24 4.87 2.07
CA LEU A 87 5.62 5.30 0.82
C LEU A 87 6.61 6.09 -0.05
N GLN A 88 7.35 7.02 0.54
CA GLN A 88 8.36 7.81 -0.17
C GLN A 88 9.46 6.92 -0.75
N ASN A 89 9.95 5.95 0.03
CA ASN A 89 10.95 4.98 -0.44
C ASN A 89 10.44 4.17 -1.64
N HIS A 90 9.19 3.70 -1.59
CA HIS A 90 8.58 2.99 -2.71
C HIS A 90 8.41 3.88 -3.95
N LEU A 91 7.94 5.11 -3.79
CA LEU A 91 7.82 6.07 -4.89
C LEU A 91 9.17 6.39 -5.53
N GLN A 92 10.21 6.59 -4.71
CA GLN A 92 11.57 6.84 -5.20
C GLN A 92 12.11 5.64 -6.00
N TRP A 93 11.91 4.42 -5.50
CA TRP A 93 12.31 3.21 -6.20
C TRP A 93 11.58 3.05 -7.54
N MET A 94 10.26 3.29 -7.57
CA MET A 94 9.48 3.27 -8.82
C MET A 94 9.97 4.33 -9.81
N ALA A 95 10.30 5.53 -9.33
CA ALA A 95 10.86 6.58 -10.17
C ALA A 95 12.22 6.18 -10.77
N GLN A 96 13.11 5.59 -9.98
CA GLN A 96 14.40 5.06 -10.46
C GLN A 96 14.20 4.03 -11.56
N LEU A 97 13.29 3.07 -11.37
CA LEU A 97 12.97 2.06 -12.38
C LEU A 97 12.41 2.66 -13.68
N SER A 98 11.59 3.71 -13.57
CA SER A 98 11.04 4.38 -14.75
C SER A 98 12.11 5.09 -15.59
N ILE A 99 13.16 5.62 -14.95
CA ILE A 99 14.27 6.29 -15.63
C ILE A 99 15.22 5.26 -16.27
N THR A 100 15.40 4.10 -15.65
CA THR A 100 16.25 3.03 -16.20
C THR A 100 15.58 2.23 -17.32
N ASN A 101 14.28 2.40 -17.55
CA ASN A 101 13.52 1.70 -18.60
C ASN A 101 13.43 2.47 -19.92
N ASP A 102 14.04 3.65 -20.04
CA ASP A 102 14.33 4.24 -21.36
C ASP A 102 15.49 3.44 -21.99
N GLU A 103 15.15 2.47 -22.82
CA GLU A 103 16.03 1.78 -23.77
C GLU A 103 17.17 0.90 -23.19
N ALA A 104 17.17 0.59 -21.89
CA ALA A 104 18.14 -0.37 -21.34
C ALA A 104 17.70 -1.82 -21.59
N ASP A 105 18.14 -2.35 -22.73
CA ASP A 105 18.47 -3.76 -22.94
C ASP A 105 17.29 -4.76 -22.84
N GLU A 106 16.15 -4.49 -23.49
CA GLU A 106 15.36 -5.62 -23.96
C GLU A 106 16.25 -6.39 -24.94
N PRO A 107 16.58 -7.67 -24.68
CA PRO A 107 17.42 -8.42 -25.58
C PRO A 107 16.70 -8.44 -26.93
N GLY A 108 17.36 -7.89 -27.96
CA GLY A 108 16.83 -7.87 -29.30
C GLY A 108 16.35 -9.27 -29.69
N GLN A 109 15.27 -9.36 -30.46
CA GLN A 109 14.81 -10.65 -30.96
C GLN A 109 15.99 -11.35 -31.64
N LEU A 110 16.28 -12.58 -31.20
CA LEU A 110 17.29 -13.42 -31.83
C LEU A 110 17.02 -13.50 -33.33
N ALA A 111 18.08 -13.48 -34.13
CA ALA A 111 17.94 -13.64 -35.56
C ALA A 111 17.34 -15.03 -35.88
N LYS A 112 16.63 -15.15 -37.01
CA LYS A 112 15.84 -16.37 -37.32
C LYS A 112 16.70 -17.64 -37.39
N ASP A 113 17.96 -17.50 -37.76
CA ASP A 113 19.00 -18.53 -37.79
C ASP A 113 19.46 -18.99 -36.40
N GLU A 114 19.28 -18.15 -35.38
CA GLU A 114 19.65 -18.42 -33.98
C GLU A 114 18.49 -18.99 -33.15
N ILE A 115 17.29 -19.13 -33.73
CA ILE A 115 16.09 -19.69 -33.06
C ILE A 115 16.35 -21.09 -32.48
N SER A 116 17.30 -21.84 -33.04
CA SER A 116 17.69 -23.16 -32.52
C SER A 116 18.17 -23.13 -31.06
N ILE A 117 18.71 -22.00 -30.59
CA ILE A 117 19.15 -21.78 -29.20
C ILE A 117 17.96 -21.84 -28.25
N CYS A 118 16.79 -21.34 -28.65
CA CYS A 118 15.58 -21.38 -27.82
C CYS A 118 15.12 -22.81 -27.49
N LYS A 119 15.47 -23.81 -28.31
CA LYS A 119 15.14 -25.23 -28.06
C LYS A 119 15.94 -25.84 -26.90
N GLN A 120 17.03 -25.19 -26.50
CA GLN A 120 17.87 -25.60 -25.37
C GLN A 120 17.41 -25.00 -24.04
N CYS A 121 16.45 -24.06 -24.07
CA CYS A 121 15.95 -23.43 -22.86
C CYS A 121 15.12 -24.44 -22.04
N PRO A 122 15.37 -24.60 -20.73
CA PRO A 122 14.58 -25.51 -19.88
C PRO A 122 13.10 -25.11 -19.78
N TYR A 123 12.76 -23.87 -20.15
CA TYR A 123 11.39 -23.36 -20.22
C TYR A 123 10.80 -23.43 -21.64
N HIS A 124 11.51 -23.99 -22.61
CA HIS A 124 11.00 -24.21 -23.96
C HIS A 124 9.90 -25.26 -23.93
N LYS A 125 8.66 -24.78 -23.84
CA LYS A 125 7.48 -25.58 -24.15
C LYS A 125 7.43 -25.66 -25.66
N GLY A 126 7.94 -26.74 -26.24
CA GLY A 126 7.93 -26.95 -27.69
C GLY A 126 6.57 -26.62 -28.30
N SER A 127 6.62 -26.17 -29.55
CA SER A 127 5.49 -25.78 -30.41
C SER A 127 4.26 -26.67 -30.27
#